data_AF-A6GFP9-F1
#
_entry.id   AF-A6GFP9-F1
#
_cell.length_a   1.000
_cell.length_b   1.000
_cell.length_c   1.000
_cell.angle_alpha   90.00
_cell.angle_beta   90.00
_cell.angle_gamma   90.00
#
_symmetry.space_group_name_H-M   'P 1'
#
loop_
_entity.id
_entity.type
_entity.pdbx_description
1 polymer ?
#
loop_
_entity_poly.entity_id
_entity_poly.type
_entity_poly.pdbx_seq_one_letter_code
_entity_poly.pdbx_strand_id
1 'polypeptide(L)'
;MARWTEVRGYTLIFTQAGSPDRYARAALVRKRTLLGSAYNVREARAEDSSRSGREPEALGMGRMLSWRWLSEGEAEELLSARLRTLEALGYGVVGQGEAEVEDERGAWDWLRELVDRQLLRASPESEAAAAAGATGEGEGGEASSPAQVLRETLDTLKLEPEALLEGLSTILPLDEQSLREPEREQLEALGPELLAMLLPVWLGHESRELRTIGERWLALPTALFELEAEQVASWAEGPGTLARSLVPHVEDAGLALLGPDALVHLAKVAEEPRMRAAAETWRARLV
;
A
#
# COMPACT_ATOMS: atom_id res chain seq x y z
N MET A 1 41.13 -10.09 -20.97
CA MET A 1 40.63 -9.13 -19.94
C MET A 1 39.40 -9.74 -19.29
N ALA A 2 39.29 -9.69 -17.96
CA ALA A 2 38.08 -10.18 -17.28
C ALA A 2 36.90 -9.32 -17.73
N ARG A 3 35.92 -9.92 -18.40
CA ARG A 3 34.72 -9.23 -18.88
C ARG A 3 33.69 -9.29 -17.76
N TRP A 4 33.47 -8.18 -17.08
CA TRP A 4 32.30 -8.02 -16.21
C TRP A 4 31.19 -7.33 -16.99
N THR A 5 29.95 -7.63 -16.62
CA THR A 5 28.73 -7.10 -17.22
C THR A 5 28.00 -6.29 -16.17
N GLU A 6 27.57 -5.08 -16.52
CA GLU A 6 26.63 -4.32 -15.72
C GLU A 6 25.27 -5.05 -15.72
N VAL A 7 24.72 -5.30 -14.54
CA VAL A 7 23.41 -5.96 -14.37
C VAL A 7 22.34 -4.90 -14.14
N ARG A 8 22.65 -3.88 -13.33
CA ARG A 8 21.75 -2.79 -12.97
C ARG A 8 22.56 -1.53 -12.70
N GLY A 9 22.10 -0.37 -13.17
CA GLY A 9 22.81 0.90 -13.02
C GLY A 9 21.86 2.05 -12.74
N TYR A 10 22.30 2.97 -11.90
CA TYR A 10 21.60 4.20 -11.54
C TYR A 10 22.53 5.36 -11.81
N THR A 11 22.10 6.29 -12.65
CA THR A 11 22.75 7.59 -12.79
C THR A 11 22.04 8.55 -11.86
N LEU A 12 22.78 9.39 -11.13
CA LEU A 12 22.25 10.38 -10.21
C LEU A 12 22.88 11.74 -10.51
N ILE A 13 22.16 12.83 -10.27
CA ILE A 13 22.56 14.22 -10.46
C ILE A 13 22.41 15.00 -9.15
N PHE A 14 23.41 15.80 -8.83
CA PHE A 14 23.34 16.82 -7.80
C PHE A 14 23.37 18.19 -8.48
N THR A 15 22.31 18.95 -8.31
CA THR A 15 22.15 20.30 -8.86
C THR A 15 22.14 21.31 -7.72
N GLN A 16 23.03 22.30 -7.78
CA GLN A 16 23.09 23.39 -6.81
C GLN A 16 23.16 24.73 -7.55
N ALA A 17 22.46 25.74 -7.03
CA ALA A 17 22.37 27.05 -7.66
C ALA A 17 23.77 27.70 -7.77
N GLY A 18 24.20 27.99 -9.00
CA GLY A 18 25.48 28.63 -9.29
C GLY A 18 26.69 27.69 -9.35
N SER A 19 26.50 26.36 -9.33
CA SER A 19 27.56 25.35 -9.51
C SER A 19 27.28 24.42 -10.71
N PRO A 20 28.33 23.76 -11.26
CA PRO A 20 28.13 22.73 -12.29
C PRO A 20 27.32 21.55 -11.74
N ASP A 21 26.52 20.92 -12.61
CA ASP A 21 25.78 19.71 -12.24
C ASP A 21 26.76 18.56 -12.03
N ARG A 22 26.62 17.83 -10.93
CA ARG A 22 27.49 16.69 -10.62
C ARG A 22 26.74 15.39 -10.84
N TYR A 23 27.30 14.50 -11.62
CA TYR A 23 26.72 13.19 -11.91
C TYR A 23 27.46 12.09 -11.17
N ALA A 24 26.74 11.10 -10.68
CA ALA A 24 27.28 9.87 -10.11
C ALA A 24 26.53 8.67 -10.70
N ARG A 25 27.24 7.68 -11.25
CA ARG A 25 26.64 6.43 -11.72
C ARG A 25 27.06 5.29 -10.82
N ALA A 26 26.11 4.71 -10.08
CA ALA A 26 26.31 3.54 -9.25
C ALA A 26 25.69 2.31 -9.92
N ALA A 27 26.48 1.25 -10.13
CA ALA A 27 26.04 0.10 -10.91
C ALA A 27 26.48 -1.25 -10.30
N LEU A 28 25.53 -2.18 -10.21
CA LEU A 28 25.79 -3.58 -9.92
C LEU A 28 26.50 -4.22 -11.12
N VAL A 29 27.66 -4.79 -10.88
CA VAL A 29 28.44 -5.50 -11.90
C VAL A 29 28.59 -6.96 -11.52
N ARG A 30 28.41 -7.83 -12.52
CA ARG A 30 28.59 -9.27 -12.41
C ARG A 30 29.80 -9.71 -13.22
N LYS A 31 30.60 -10.58 -12.63
CA LYS A 31 31.69 -11.29 -13.29
C LYS A 31 31.44 -12.79 -13.19
N ARG A 32 31.52 -13.48 -14.33
CA ARG A 32 31.49 -14.95 -14.34
C ARG A 32 32.88 -15.48 -13.98
N THR A 33 32.94 -16.37 -13.00
CA THR A 33 34.17 -17.04 -12.55
C THR A 33 34.05 -18.56 -12.74
N LEU A 34 35.12 -19.30 -12.48
CA LEU A 34 35.12 -20.76 -12.51
C LEU A 34 34.25 -21.38 -11.39
N LEU A 35 33.99 -20.62 -10.32
CA LEU A 35 33.26 -21.06 -9.13
C LEU A 35 31.83 -20.50 -9.08
N GLY A 36 31.37 -19.81 -10.12
CA GLY A 36 30.05 -19.18 -10.18
C GLY A 36 30.10 -17.69 -10.49
N SER A 37 28.99 -16.99 -10.22
CA SER A 37 28.87 -15.53 -10.37
C SER A 37 29.48 -14.81 -9.18
N ALA A 38 30.20 -13.73 -9.45
CA ALA A 38 30.77 -12.83 -8.46
C ALA A 38 30.28 -11.41 -8.76
N TYR A 39 29.91 -10.67 -7.71
CA TYR A 39 29.29 -9.36 -7.83
C TYR A 39 30.13 -8.26 -7.19
N ASN A 40 29.93 -7.02 -7.63
CA ASN A 40 30.51 -5.82 -7.02
C ASN A 40 29.66 -4.60 -7.41
N VAL A 41 29.93 -3.46 -6.80
CA VAL A 41 29.31 -2.18 -7.17
C VAL A 41 30.38 -1.27 -7.75
N ARG A 42 30.06 -0.64 -8.88
CA ARG A 42 30.92 0.31 -9.57
C ARG A 42 30.34 1.72 -9.44
N GLU A 43 31.16 2.69 -9.07
CA GLU A 43 30.79 4.10 -9.03
C GLU A 43 31.65 4.93 -9.98
N ALA A 44 31.01 5.60 -10.95
CA ALA A 44 31.61 6.63 -11.79
C ALA A 44 31.08 8.01 -11.38
N ARG A 45 31.86 9.07 -11.59
CA ARG A 45 31.44 10.45 -11.35
C ARG A 45 31.86 11.35 -12.50
N ALA A 46 31.04 12.34 -12.81
CA ALA A 46 31.32 13.36 -13.81
C ALA A 46 30.77 14.71 -13.33
N GLU A 47 31.26 15.80 -13.91
CA GLU A 47 30.71 17.15 -13.69
C GLU A 47 30.37 17.75 -15.06
N ASP A 48 29.20 18.38 -15.18
CA ASP A 48 28.77 19.11 -16.38
C ASP A 48 28.59 20.59 -16.04
N SER A 49 29.54 21.41 -16.50
CA SER A 49 29.47 22.87 -16.38
C SER A 49 28.46 23.51 -17.32
N SER A 50 28.01 22.81 -18.35
CA SER A 50 27.04 23.34 -19.32
C SER A 50 25.59 23.22 -18.85
N ARG A 51 25.34 22.44 -17.78
CA ARG A 51 24.01 22.14 -17.23
C ARG A 51 23.06 21.67 -18.33
N SER A 52 23.56 20.81 -19.21
CA SER A 52 22.84 20.36 -20.41
C SER A 52 21.62 19.49 -20.09
N GLY A 53 21.46 19.06 -18.83
CA GLY A 53 20.42 18.13 -18.39
C GLY A 53 20.60 16.72 -18.96
N ARG A 54 21.69 16.44 -19.67
CA ARG A 54 21.96 15.16 -20.32
C ARG A 54 23.07 14.41 -19.58
N GLU A 55 22.92 13.09 -19.51
CA GLU A 55 23.95 12.20 -18.97
C GLU A 55 25.29 12.47 -19.68
N PRO A 56 26.37 12.83 -18.95
CA PRO A 56 27.65 13.09 -19.58
C PRO A 56 28.19 11.81 -20.24
N GLU A 57 28.61 11.89 -21.51
CA GLU A 57 29.31 10.80 -22.21
C GLU A 57 30.56 10.30 -21.44
N ALA A 58 31.05 11.13 -20.51
CA ALA A 58 32.21 10.88 -19.65
C ALA A 58 31.93 10.04 -18.39
N LEU A 59 30.71 9.53 -18.15
CA LEU A 59 30.43 8.53 -17.10
C LEU A 59 31.02 7.15 -17.48
N GLY A 60 32.34 7.11 -17.62
CA GLY A 60 33.13 5.95 -18.01
C GLY A 60 33.36 4.95 -16.88
N MET A 61 34.44 4.17 -17.01
CA MET A 61 34.83 3.01 -16.20
C MET A 61 35.14 3.37 -14.73
N GLY A 62 34.11 3.70 -13.95
CA GLY A 62 34.20 4.06 -12.54
C GLY A 62 34.92 3.03 -11.66
N ARG A 63 35.17 3.39 -10.41
CA ARG A 63 35.87 2.52 -9.45
C ARG A 63 34.95 1.47 -8.86
N MET A 64 35.47 0.28 -8.57
CA MET A 64 34.76 -0.68 -7.73
C MET A 64 34.74 -0.20 -6.28
N LEU A 65 33.61 -0.37 -5.60
CA LEU A 65 33.43 0.05 -4.21
C LEU A 65 33.95 -0.98 -3.20
N SER A 66 34.05 -2.24 -3.62
CA SER A 66 34.69 -3.29 -2.84
C SER A 66 35.99 -3.76 -3.50
N TRP A 67 37.02 -3.98 -2.68
CA TRP A 67 38.29 -4.59 -3.11
C TRP A 67 38.16 -6.10 -3.38
N ARG A 68 37.15 -6.75 -2.79
CA ARG A 68 36.79 -8.15 -3.03
C ARG A 68 35.52 -8.26 -3.86
N TRP A 69 35.38 -9.36 -4.59
CA TRP A 69 34.09 -9.74 -5.16
C TRP A 69 33.18 -10.30 -4.06
N LEU A 70 31.90 -10.01 -4.19
CA LEU A 70 30.85 -10.26 -3.21
C LEU A 70 29.86 -11.31 -3.73
N SER A 71 29.07 -11.86 -2.81
CA SER A 71 27.81 -12.51 -3.16
C SER A 71 26.81 -11.48 -3.71
N GLU A 72 25.73 -11.97 -4.34
CA GLU A 72 24.70 -11.10 -4.92
C GLU A 72 24.05 -10.22 -3.85
N GLY A 73 23.56 -10.81 -2.75
CA GLY A 73 22.94 -10.07 -1.65
C GLY A 73 23.87 -9.03 -1.01
N GLU A 74 25.14 -9.39 -0.74
CA GLU A 74 26.13 -8.43 -0.22
C GLU A 74 26.38 -7.25 -1.18
N ALA A 75 26.35 -7.51 -2.50
CA ALA A 75 26.55 -6.46 -3.51
C ALA A 75 25.31 -5.58 -3.66
N GLU A 76 24.12 -6.14 -3.53
CA GLU A 76 22.86 -5.39 -3.49
C GLU A 76 22.78 -4.50 -2.26
N GLU A 77 23.10 -5.02 -1.08
CA GLU A 77 23.17 -4.23 0.15
C GLU A 77 24.17 -3.08 0.02
N LEU A 78 25.34 -3.33 -0.58
CA LEU A 78 26.34 -2.30 -0.85
C LEU A 78 25.84 -1.25 -1.83
N LEU A 79 25.07 -1.66 -2.86
CA LEU A 79 24.49 -0.73 -3.84
C LEU A 79 23.42 0.14 -3.17
N SER A 80 22.49 -0.46 -2.43
CA SER A 80 21.44 0.25 -1.69
C SER A 80 22.03 1.20 -0.65
N ALA A 81 23.04 0.76 0.11
CA ALA A 81 23.75 1.63 1.04
C ALA A 81 24.42 2.82 0.32
N ARG A 82 24.97 2.58 -0.87
CA ARG A 82 25.60 3.64 -1.65
C ARG A 82 24.58 4.65 -2.21
N LEU A 83 23.46 4.18 -2.72
CA LEU A 83 22.37 5.04 -3.20
C LEU A 83 21.86 5.94 -2.08
N ARG A 84 21.55 5.37 -0.90
CA ARG A 84 21.17 6.15 0.29
C ARG A 84 22.23 7.20 0.68
N THR A 85 23.51 6.87 0.54
CA THR A 85 24.58 7.82 0.81
C THR A 85 24.61 8.97 -0.20
N LEU A 86 24.36 8.68 -1.49
CA LEU A 86 24.32 9.70 -2.54
C LEU A 86 23.07 10.59 -2.41
N GLU A 87 21.93 10.01 -2.08
CA GLU A 87 20.67 10.72 -1.76
C GLU A 87 20.85 11.64 -0.55
N ALA A 88 21.47 11.16 0.53
CA ALA A 88 21.79 12.00 1.70
C ALA A 88 22.76 13.14 1.38
N LEU A 89 23.57 13.00 0.32
CA LEU A 89 24.45 14.04 -0.21
C LEU A 89 23.73 14.96 -1.22
N GLY A 90 22.44 14.75 -1.47
CA GLY A 90 21.58 15.56 -2.33
C GLY A 90 21.51 15.12 -3.80
N TYR A 91 22.04 13.96 -4.16
CA TYR A 91 21.95 13.45 -5.54
C TYR A 91 20.58 12.79 -5.78
N GLY A 92 19.88 13.15 -6.87
CA GLY A 92 18.64 12.51 -7.34
C GLY A 92 18.85 11.68 -8.60
N VAL A 93 18.03 10.67 -8.90
CA VAL A 93 18.25 9.72 -10.02
C VAL A 93 17.91 10.34 -11.39
N VAL A 94 18.78 10.15 -12.40
CA VAL A 94 18.65 10.57 -13.80
C VAL A 94 18.22 9.39 -14.65
N GLY A 95 17.13 9.50 -15.41
CA GLY A 95 16.83 8.58 -16.52
C GLY A 95 15.90 7.40 -16.22
N GLN A 96 15.11 7.43 -15.14
CA GLN A 96 13.74 6.92 -15.28
C GLN A 96 13.00 7.99 -16.08
N GLY A 97 12.93 7.78 -17.40
CA GLY A 97 12.65 8.80 -18.39
C GLY A 97 11.38 9.60 -18.09
N GLU A 98 11.47 10.91 -18.32
CA GLU A 98 10.54 11.90 -18.90
C GLU A 98 9.07 11.49 -19.22
N ALA A 99 8.49 10.59 -18.45
CA ALA A 99 7.08 10.25 -18.34
C ALA A 99 6.88 9.80 -16.88
N GLU A 100 6.35 10.71 -16.06
CA GLU A 100 5.77 10.40 -14.73
C GLU A 100 6.72 9.96 -13.61
N VAL A 101 7.81 10.70 -13.39
CA VAL A 101 8.32 10.87 -12.01
C VAL A 101 8.62 12.35 -11.81
N GLU A 102 7.54 13.11 -11.61
CA GLU A 102 7.58 14.24 -10.69
C GLU A 102 8.09 13.71 -9.34
N ASP A 103 9.32 14.04 -8.96
CA ASP A 103 9.81 13.87 -7.60
C ASP A 103 9.27 15.05 -6.74
N GLU A 104 7.95 15.18 -6.72
CA GLU A 104 7.28 15.47 -5.47
C GLU A 104 7.05 14.10 -4.85
N ARG A 105 7.59 13.84 -3.65
CA ARG A 105 6.94 12.83 -2.81
C ARG A 105 5.49 13.26 -2.71
N GLY A 106 4.59 12.51 -3.34
CA GLY A 106 3.19 12.87 -3.36
C GLY A 106 2.71 12.96 -1.91
N ALA A 107 1.81 13.90 -1.60
CA ALA A 107 1.19 13.99 -0.27
C ALA A 107 0.54 12.67 0.20
N TRP A 108 0.41 11.70 -0.72
CA TRP A 108 -0.29 10.43 -0.60
C TRP A 108 0.63 9.19 -0.67
N ASP A 109 1.96 9.34 -0.76
CA ASP A 109 2.86 8.18 -0.86
C ASP A 109 2.76 7.24 0.36
N TRP A 110 2.48 7.79 1.55
CA TRP A 110 2.21 6.99 2.75
C TRP A 110 0.94 6.15 2.63
N LEU A 111 -0.08 6.65 1.91
CA LEU A 111 -1.33 5.95 1.64
C LEU A 111 -1.12 4.87 0.58
N ARG A 112 -0.29 5.14 -0.43
CA ARG A 112 0.17 4.17 -1.42
C ARG A 112 0.90 3.00 -0.74
N GLU A 113 1.86 3.29 0.15
CA GLU A 113 2.57 2.27 0.93
C GLU A 113 1.66 1.48 1.89
N LEU A 114 0.58 2.08 2.39
CA LEU A 114 -0.41 1.39 3.21
C LEU A 114 -1.23 0.41 2.36
N VAL A 115 -1.73 0.87 1.21
CA VAL A 115 -2.49 0.08 0.24
C VAL A 115 -1.65 -1.09 -0.29
N ASP A 116 -0.41 -0.83 -0.72
CA ASP A 116 0.49 -1.85 -1.24
C ASP A 116 0.80 -2.91 -0.18
N ARG A 117 0.99 -2.52 1.09
CA ARG A 117 1.19 -3.48 2.19
C ARG A 117 -0.03 -4.37 2.43
N GLN A 118 -1.25 -3.88 2.20
CA GLN A 118 -2.46 -4.70 2.33
C GLN A 118 -2.60 -5.66 1.16
N LEU A 119 -2.40 -5.19 -0.08
CA LEU A 119 -2.40 -6.06 -1.26
C LEU A 119 -1.34 -7.17 -1.16
N LEU A 120 -0.17 -6.86 -0.59
CA LEU A 120 0.89 -7.83 -0.33
C LEU A 120 0.53 -8.83 0.78
N ARG A 121 -0.22 -8.43 1.82
CA ARG A 121 -0.70 -9.35 2.87
C ARG A 121 -1.82 -10.27 2.38
N ALA A 122 -2.68 -9.78 1.50
CA ALA A 122 -3.76 -10.55 0.87
C ALA A 122 -3.24 -11.52 -0.21
N SER A 123 -1.96 -11.42 -0.59
CA SER A 123 -1.38 -12.33 -1.56
C SER A 123 -1.23 -13.74 -0.95
N PRO A 124 -1.62 -14.82 -1.66
CA PRO A 124 -1.58 -16.19 -1.15
C PRO A 124 -0.17 -16.67 -0.75
N GLU A 125 0.87 -16.01 -1.27
CA GLU A 125 2.26 -16.23 -0.87
C GLU A 125 2.58 -15.73 0.56
N SER A 126 1.88 -14.69 1.03
CA SER A 126 2.02 -14.12 2.37
C SER A 126 1.35 -15.00 3.43
N GLU A 127 0.19 -15.57 3.12
CA GLU A 127 -0.46 -16.57 3.98
C GLU A 127 0.37 -17.86 4.09
N ALA A 128 0.96 -18.32 2.99
CA ALA A 128 1.86 -19.47 2.99
C ALA A 128 3.15 -19.20 3.79
N ALA A 129 3.70 -17.98 3.72
CA ALA A 129 4.86 -17.57 4.52
C ALA A 129 4.54 -17.41 6.02
N ALA A 130 3.35 -16.89 6.35
CA ALA A 130 2.88 -16.78 7.74
C ALA A 130 2.63 -18.16 8.37
N ALA A 131 2.07 -19.11 7.62
CA ALA A 131 1.87 -20.49 8.06
C ALA A 131 3.21 -21.24 8.25
N ALA A 132 4.25 -20.88 7.50
CA ALA A 132 5.58 -21.49 7.62
C ALA A 132 6.44 -20.92 8.77
N GLY A 133 6.05 -19.77 9.34
CA GLY A 133 6.81 -19.06 10.39
C GLY A 133 6.25 -19.15 11.81
N ALA A 134 5.10 -19.81 12.02
CA ALA A 134 4.41 -19.85 13.31
C ALA A 134 5.01 -20.86 14.31
N THR A 135 6.27 -20.66 14.69
CA THR A 135 6.84 -21.18 15.94
C THR A 135 7.75 -20.11 16.55
N GLY A 136 7.19 -19.21 17.36
CA GLY A 136 7.97 -18.23 18.11
C GLY A 136 7.10 -17.12 18.70
N GLU A 137 6.96 -17.14 20.03
CA GLU A 137 6.22 -16.20 20.86
C GLU A 137 6.70 -14.75 20.73
N GLY A 138 5.77 -13.78 20.88
CA GLY A 138 6.11 -12.36 21.04
C GLY A 138 4.90 -11.41 21.02
N GLU A 139 4.32 -11.16 22.19
CA GLU A 139 3.68 -9.90 22.61
C GLU A 139 2.38 -9.42 21.90
N GLY A 140 1.24 -9.89 22.40
CA GLY A 140 0.18 -9.12 23.09
C GLY A 140 -0.16 -7.65 22.77
N GLY A 141 0.19 -7.10 21.61
CA GLY A 141 -0.44 -5.88 21.10
C GLY A 141 -1.66 -6.27 20.26
N GLU A 142 -2.84 -5.70 20.53
CA GLU A 142 -3.95 -5.70 19.59
C GLU A 142 -3.39 -5.37 18.20
N ALA A 143 -3.41 -6.31 17.27
CA ALA A 143 -2.99 -6.06 15.90
C ALA A 143 -3.99 -5.05 15.33
N SER A 144 -3.63 -3.77 15.33
CA SER A 144 -4.47 -2.69 14.83
C SER A 144 -4.89 -3.03 13.40
N SER A 145 -6.19 -3.12 13.16
CA SER A 145 -6.71 -3.47 11.84
C SER A 145 -6.23 -2.43 10.81
N PRO A 146 -6.01 -2.80 9.55
CA PRO A 146 -5.63 -1.86 8.48
C PRO A 146 -6.55 -0.64 8.40
N ALA A 147 -7.85 -0.86 8.56
CA ALA A 147 -8.86 0.20 8.62
C ALA A 147 -8.66 1.14 9.83
N GLN A 148 -8.24 0.60 10.98
CA GLN A 148 -7.92 1.38 12.16
C GLN A 148 -6.65 2.22 11.95
N VAL A 149 -5.58 1.65 11.38
CA VAL A 149 -4.37 2.39 11.04
C VAL A 149 -4.68 3.51 10.04
N LEU A 150 -5.48 3.23 9.01
CA LEU A 150 -5.91 4.24 8.04
C LEU A 150 -6.71 5.35 8.73
N ARG A 151 -7.70 5.00 9.56
CA ARG A 151 -8.52 5.98 10.31
C ARG A 151 -7.66 6.87 11.22
N GLU A 152 -6.79 6.28 12.03
CA GLU A 152 -5.90 7.03 12.95
C GLU A 152 -4.95 7.97 12.19
N THR A 153 -4.46 7.53 11.03
CA THR A 153 -3.59 8.36 10.18
C THR A 153 -4.36 9.52 9.56
N LEU A 154 -5.59 9.28 9.08
CA LEU A 154 -6.46 10.33 8.52
C LEU A 154 -6.88 11.35 9.58
N ASP A 155 -7.24 10.89 10.79
CA ASP A 155 -7.58 11.76 11.92
C ASP A 155 -6.40 12.64 12.34
N THR A 156 -5.17 12.10 12.24
CA THR A 156 -3.94 12.85 12.54
C THR A 156 -3.66 13.92 11.48
N LEU A 157 -3.90 13.62 10.21
CA LEU A 157 -3.61 14.53 9.09
C LEU A 157 -4.68 15.61 8.91
N LYS A 158 -5.90 15.41 9.44
CA LYS A 158 -7.02 16.37 9.37
C LYS A 158 -7.28 16.91 7.96
N LEU A 159 -7.22 16.02 6.99
CA LEU A 159 -7.42 16.37 5.59
C LEU A 159 -8.89 16.69 5.33
N GLU A 160 -9.14 17.68 4.48
CA GLU A 160 -10.48 17.96 3.99
C GLU A 160 -10.98 16.76 3.13
N PRO A 161 -12.29 16.45 3.14
CA PRO A 161 -12.87 15.34 2.39
C PRO A 161 -12.49 15.30 0.91
N GLU A 162 -12.46 16.47 0.26
CA GLU A 162 -12.10 16.61 -1.15
C GLU A 162 -10.64 16.19 -1.40
N ALA A 163 -9.72 16.64 -0.55
CA ALA A 163 -8.31 16.28 -0.66
C ALA A 163 -8.10 14.77 -0.46
N LEU A 164 -8.84 14.15 0.47
CA LEU A 164 -8.80 12.70 0.67
C LEU A 164 -9.27 11.92 -0.57
N LEU A 165 -10.35 12.37 -1.21
CA LEU A 165 -10.89 11.72 -2.41
C LEU A 165 -9.95 11.87 -3.59
N GLU A 166 -9.38 13.06 -3.78
CA GLU A 166 -8.33 13.31 -4.77
C GLU A 166 -7.14 12.35 -4.54
N GLY A 167 -6.63 12.29 -3.31
CA GLY A 167 -5.53 11.39 -2.93
C GLY A 167 -5.82 9.92 -3.20
N LEU A 168 -7.00 9.44 -2.79
CA LEU A 168 -7.44 8.07 -3.04
C LEU A 168 -7.54 7.77 -4.54
N SER A 169 -8.03 8.71 -5.36
CA SER A 169 -8.15 8.52 -6.81
C SER A 169 -6.79 8.41 -7.53
N THR A 170 -5.71 8.93 -6.94
CA THR A 170 -4.35 8.79 -7.50
C THR A 170 -3.68 7.44 -7.18
N ILE A 171 -4.26 6.67 -6.26
CA ILE A 171 -3.69 5.42 -5.74
C ILE A 171 -4.55 4.23 -6.11
N LEU A 172 -5.86 4.37 -6.01
CA LEU A 172 -6.82 3.34 -6.35
C LEU A 172 -7.04 3.28 -7.87
N PRO A 173 -7.47 2.14 -8.42
CA PRO A 173 -7.82 2.01 -9.82
C PRO A 173 -9.16 2.69 -10.17
N LEU A 174 -9.53 3.76 -9.47
CA LEU A 174 -10.81 4.46 -9.55
C LEU A 174 -10.60 5.97 -9.61
N ASP A 175 -11.33 6.65 -10.51
CA ASP A 175 -11.37 8.11 -10.50
C ASP A 175 -12.25 8.68 -9.37
N GLU A 176 -12.13 9.98 -9.12
CA GLU A 176 -12.87 10.67 -8.04
C GLU A 176 -14.40 10.57 -8.21
N GLN A 177 -14.89 10.59 -9.45
CA GLN A 177 -16.32 10.46 -9.73
C GLN A 177 -16.82 9.06 -9.39
N SER A 178 -16.06 8.04 -9.77
CA SER A 178 -16.30 6.62 -9.48
C SER A 178 -16.26 6.33 -7.99
N LEU A 179 -15.40 7.01 -7.23
CA LEU A 179 -15.40 6.94 -5.77
C LEU A 179 -16.68 7.52 -5.17
N ARG A 180 -17.19 8.64 -5.70
CA ARG A 180 -18.42 9.30 -5.20
C ARG A 180 -19.69 8.58 -5.62
N GLU A 181 -19.73 8.06 -6.83
CA GLU A 181 -20.89 7.44 -7.47
C GLU A 181 -20.49 6.07 -8.00
N PRO A 182 -20.32 5.09 -7.09
CA PRO A 182 -19.86 3.77 -7.49
C PRO A 182 -20.96 3.01 -8.22
N GLU A 183 -20.58 2.28 -9.26
CA GLU A 183 -21.41 1.27 -9.90
C GLU A 183 -20.82 -0.12 -9.65
N ARG A 184 -21.47 -1.14 -10.19
CA ARG A 184 -21.08 -2.54 -9.98
C ARG A 184 -19.68 -2.84 -10.56
N GLU A 185 -19.32 -2.24 -11.68
CA GLU A 185 -18.04 -2.50 -12.35
C GLU A 185 -16.85 -2.00 -11.50
N GLN A 186 -17.04 -0.90 -10.77
CA GLN A 186 -16.03 -0.31 -9.88
C GLN A 186 -15.81 -1.17 -8.63
N LEU A 187 -16.83 -1.91 -8.19
CA LEU A 187 -16.70 -2.86 -7.08
C LEU A 187 -15.73 -4.00 -7.43
N GLU A 188 -15.84 -4.53 -8.65
CA GLU A 188 -14.93 -5.58 -9.14
C GLU A 188 -13.50 -5.05 -9.29
N ALA A 189 -13.34 -3.79 -9.75
CA ALA A 189 -12.03 -3.15 -9.89
C ALA A 189 -11.35 -2.84 -8.54
N LEU A 190 -12.13 -2.47 -7.52
CA LEU A 190 -11.61 -2.16 -6.18
C LEU A 190 -11.15 -3.41 -5.43
N GLY A 191 -11.88 -4.51 -5.58
CA GLY A 191 -11.63 -5.74 -4.85
C GLY A 191 -12.10 -5.69 -3.38
N PRO A 192 -12.32 -6.86 -2.77
CA PRO A 192 -12.93 -6.97 -1.44
C PRO A 192 -12.04 -6.45 -0.32
N GLU A 193 -10.72 -6.55 -0.43
CA GLU A 193 -9.78 -6.12 0.61
C GLU A 193 -9.74 -4.60 0.76
N LEU A 194 -9.71 -3.88 -0.37
CA LEU A 194 -9.73 -2.42 -0.37
C LEU A 194 -11.11 -1.90 0.06
N LEU A 195 -12.19 -2.56 -0.36
CA LEU A 195 -13.53 -2.26 0.13
C LEU A 195 -13.63 -2.43 1.65
N ALA A 196 -13.08 -3.52 2.19
CA ALA A 196 -13.06 -3.80 3.63
C ALA A 196 -12.30 -2.74 4.43
N MET A 197 -11.23 -2.20 3.83
CA MET A 197 -10.44 -1.14 4.45
C MET A 197 -11.16 0.22 4.42
N LEU A 198 -11.83 0.55 3.32
CA LEU A 198 -12.39 1.89 3.08
C LEU A 198 -13.76 2.09 3.75
N LEU A 199 -14.65 1.09 3.75
CA LEU A 199 -16.00 1.21 4.30
C LEU A 199 -16.02 1.67 5.77
N PRO A 200 -15.22 1.09 6.70
CA PRO A 200 -15.19 1.55 8.09
C PRO A 200 -14.65 2.97 8.23
N VAL A 201 -13.78 3.41 7.32
CA VAL A 201 -13.23 4.77 7.31
C VAL A 201 -14.30 5.76 6.87
N TRP A 202 -14.94 5.52 5.73
CA TRP A 202 -15.97 6.41 5.19
C TRP A 202 -17.20 6.52 6.09
N LEU A 203 -17.74 5.39 6.54
CA LEU A 203 -18.94 5.36 7.39
C LEU A 203 -18.66 5.86 8.81
N GLY A 204 -17.43 5.71 9.29
CA GLY A 204 -16.99 6.18 10.60
C GLY A 204 -16.61 7.67 10.64
N HIS A 205 -16.46 8.32 9.49
CA HIS A 205 -15.91 9.68 9.41
C HIS A 205 -16.90 10.77 9.89
N GLU A 206 -16.39 11.88 10.42
CA GLU A 206 -17.24 13.00 10.86
C GLU A 206 -17.94 13.71 9.68
N SER A 207 -17.20 13.89 8.58
CA SER A 207 -17.73 14.43 7.31
C SER A 207 -18.97 13.68 6.83
N ARG A 208 -20.03 14.45 6.55
CA ARG A 208 -21.26 13.91 5.96
C ARG A 208 -21.04 13.40 4.53
N GLU A 209 -20.15 14.04 3.78
CA GLU A 209 -19.84 13.65 2.39
C GLU A 209 -19.25 12.24 2.35
N LEU A 210 -18.18 11.99 3.11
CA LEU A 210 -17.54 10.67 3.15
C LEU A 210 -18.48 9.58 3.66
N ARG A 211 -19.34 9.89 4.65
CA ARG A 211 -20.38 8.94 5.07
C ARG A 211 -21.37 8.63 3.96
N THR A 212 -21.81 9.63 3.22
CA THR A 212 -22.73 9.44 2.07
C THR A 212 -22.08 8.57 0.98
N ILE A 213 -20.78 8.74 0.75
CA ILE A 213 -20.01 7.89 -0.17
C ILE A 213 -20.00 6.45 0.35
N GLY A 214 -19.64 6.23 1.61
CA GLY A 214 -19.68 4.89 2.23
C GLY A 214 -21.05 4.22 2.14
N GLU A 215 -22.12 4.98 2.36
CA GLU A 215 -23.50 4.50 2.22
C GLU A 215 -23.83 4.08 0.78
N ARG A 216 -23.34 4.81 -0.24
CA ARG A 216 -23.52 4.45 -1.66
C ARG A 216 -22.81 3.17 -2.03
N TRP A 217 -21.56 3.01 -1.59
CA TRP A 217 -20.80 1.77 -1.78
C TRP A 217 -21.49 0.58 -1.11
N LEU A 218 -21.98 0.76 0.11
CA LEU A 218 -22.71 -0.27 0.86
C LEU A 218 -24.04 -0.66 0.20
N ALA A 219 -24.71 0.30 -0.44
CA ALA A 219 -25.99 0.09 -1.12
C ALA A 219 -25.88 -0.71 -2.43
N LEU A 220 -24.66 -0.98 -2.93
CA LEU A 220 -24.47 -1.82 -4.09
C LEU A 220 -24.92 -3.27 -3.77
N PRO A 221 -25.71 -3.93 -4.65
CA PRO A 221 -26.36 -5.20 -4.34
C PRO A 221 -25.44 -6.34 -3.90
N THR A 222 -24.17 -6.34 -4.32
CA THR A 222 -23.20 -7.40 -4.03
C THR A 222 -22.10 -6.97 -3.07
N ALA A 223 -21.99 -5.69 -2.71
CA ALA A 223 -20.83 -5.17 -1.98
C ALA A 223 -20.52 -5.94 -0.69
N LEU A 224 -21.54 -6.25 0.09
CA LEU A 224 -21.37 -6.99 1.34
C LEU A 224 -21.14 -8.50 1.15
N PHE A 225 -21.49 -9.06 0.00
CA PHE A 225 -21.29 -10.48 -0.31
C PHE A 225 -19.90 -10.78 -0.87
N GLU A 226 -19.19 -9.75 -1.34
CA GLU A 226 -17.77 -9.87 -1.70
C GLU A 226 -16.86 -9.94 -0.46
N LEU A 227 -17.37 -9.56 0.71
CA LEU A 227 -16.63 -9.51 1.97
C LEU A 227 -16.77 -10.80 2.76
N GLU A 228 -15.73 -11.11 3.53
CA GLU A 228 -15.76 -12.22 4.49
C GLU A 228 -16.84 -12.01 5.56
N ALA A 229 -17.67 -13.03 5.78
CA ALA A 229 -18.80 -12.95 6.71
C ALA A 229 -18.36 -12.63 8.15
N GLU A 230 -17.20 -13.14 8.57
CA GLU A 230 -16.60 -12.84 9.87
C GLU A 230 -16.24 -11.36 10.01
N GLN A 231 -15.76 -10.73 8.94
CA GLN A 231 -15.42 -9.32 8.92
C GLN A 231 -16.67 -8.44 9.05
N VAL A 232 -17.74 -8.79 8.33
CA VAL A 232 -19.03 -8.07 8.40
C VAL A 232 -19.68 -8.27 9.76
N ALA A 233 -19.60 -9.47 10.34
CA ALA A 233 -20.08 -9.74 11.70
C ALA A 233 -19.36 -8.87 12.73
N SER A 234 -18.03 -8.82 12.69
CA SER A 234 -17.22 -7.97 13.57
C SER A 234 -17.64 -6.50 13.54
N TRP A 235 -17.96 -5.97 12.34
CA TRP A 235 -18.45 -4.60 12.21
C TRP A 235 -19.86 -4.38 12.79
N ALA A 236 -20.71 -5.40 12.73
CA ALA A 236 -22.07 -5.37 13.26
C ALA A 236 -22.12 -5.51 14.80
N GLU A 237 -21.09 -6.09 15.42
CA GLU A 237 -20.98 -6.23 16.87
C GLU A 237 -20.76 -4.88 17.56
N GLY A 238 -19.87 -4.06 16.98
CA GLY A 238 -19.42 -2.80 17.57
C GLY A 238 -20.47 -1.69 17.59
N PRO A 239 -20.21 -0.60 18.33
CA PRO A 239 -21.07 0.58 18.35
C PRO A 239 -20.84 1.48 17.12
N GLY A 240 -21.82 2.34 16.84
CA GLY A 240 -21.61 3.52 16.00
C GLY A 240 -22.29 3.48 14.63
N THR A 241 -21.78 4.29 13.70
CA THR A 241 -22.42 4.51 12.39
C THR A 241 -22.28 3.32 11.45
N LEU A 242 -21.18 2.58 11.52
CA LEU A 242 -20.94 1.40 10.71
C LEU A 242 -21.98 0.29 11.00
N ALA A 243 -22.11 -0.12 12.26
CA ALA A 243 -23.11 -1.10 12.68
C ALA A 243 -24.54 -0.67 12.31
N ARG A 244 -24.89 0.61 12.53
CA ARG A 244 -26.20 1.16 12.13
C ARG A 244 -26.46 1.09 10.62
N SER A 245 -25.42 1.30 9.81
CA SER A 245 -25.53 1.24 8.34
C SER A 245 -25.72 -0.19 7.84
N LEU A 246 -25.22 -1.19 8.58
CA LEU A 246 -25.39 -2.61 8.25
C LEU A 246 -26.78 -3.16 8.61
N VAL A 247 -27.52 -2.51 9.51
CA VAL A 247 -28.82 -2.99 10.00
C VAL A 247 -29.80 -3.38 8.88
N PRO A 248 -30.08 -2.53 7.86
CA PRO A 248 -31.04 -2.87 6.82
C PRO A 248 -30.63 -4.14 6.05
N HIS A 249 -29.32 -4.31 5.80
CA HIS A 249 -28.79 -5.47 5.10
C HIS A 249 -28.92 -6.76 5.93
N VAL A 250 -28.71 -6.67 7.23
CA VAL A 250 -28.92 -7.81 8.14
C VAL A 250 -30.41 -8.12 8.31
N GLU A 251 -31.29 -7.12 8.37
CA GLU A 251 -32.74 -7.30 8.40
C GLU A 251 -33.24 -8.07 7.17
N ASP A 252 -32.76 -7.69 5.97
CA ASP A 252 -33.22 -8.26 4.70
C ASP A 252 -32.54 -9.58 4.34
N ALA A 253 -31.22 -9.68 4.53
CA ALA A 253 -30.39 -10.77 3.99
C ALA A 253 -29.46 -11.43 5.03
N GLY A 254 -29.67 -11.19 6.33
CA GLY A 254 -28.75 -11.60 7.39
C GLY A 254 -28.33 -13.08 7.36
N LEU A 255 -29.23 -14.01 7.03
CA LEU A 255 -28.90 -15.44 6.95
C LEU A 255 -27.90 -15.75 5.82
N ALA A 256 -28.08 -15.13 4.66
CA ALA A 256 -27.19 -15.32 3.52
C ALA A 256 -25.86 -14.57 3.70
N LEU A 257 -25.91 -13.43 4.39
CA LEU A 257 -24.75 -12.57 4.61
C LEU A 257 -23.81 -13.08 5.70
N LEU A 258 -24.36 -13.54 6.83
CA LEU A 258 -23.58 -13.86 8.04
C LEU A 258 -23.65 -15.33 8.45
N GLY A 259 -24.68 -16.06 8.00
CA GLY A 259 -24.94 -17.41 8.46
C GLY A 259 -25.57 -17.48 9.86
N PRO A 260 -26.04 -18.68 10.28
CA PRO A 260 -26.83 -18.84 11.49
C PRO A 260 -26.03 -18.59 12.78
N ASP A 261 -24.77 -19.01 12.84
CA ASP A 261 -23.95 -18.91 14.05
C ASP A 261 -23.61 -17.45 14.39
N ALA A 262 -23.21 -16.66 13.39
CA ALA A 262 -22.94 -15.23 13.56
C ALA A 262 -24.19 -14.45 13.98
N LEU A 263 -25.37 -14.78 13.44
CA LEU A 263 -26.63 -14.16 13.87
C LEU A 263 -26.98 -14.50 15.33
N VAL A 264 -26.77 -15.75 15.76
CA VAL A 264 -26.97 -16.15 17.16
C VAL A 264 -25.99 -15.41 18.09
N HIS A 265 -24.76 -15.19 17.63
CA HIS A 265 -23.76 -14.41 18.36
C HIS A 265 -24.17 -12.94 18.47
N LEU A 266 -24.47 -12.28 17.34
CA LEU A 266 -24.89 -10.87 17.28
C LEU A 266 -26.10 -10.57 18.16
N ALA A 267 -27.09 -11.48 18.22
CA ALA A 267 -28.25 -11.32 19.11
C ALA A 267 -27.87 -11.18 20.59
N LYS A 268 -26.67 -11.61 21.00
CA LYS A 268 -26.17 -11.51 22.38
C LYS A 268 -25.23 -10.33 22.57
N VAL A 269 -24.34 -10.08 21.61
CA VAL A 269 -23.21 -9.15 21.80
C VAL A 269 -23.40 -7.79 21.14
N ALA A 270 -24.26 -7.68 20.11
CA ALA A 270 -24.36 -6.45 19.33
C ALA A 270 -24.73 -5.26 20.23
N GLU A 271 -23.94 -4.20 20.18
CA GLU A 271 -24.15 -3.00 20.99
C GLU A 271 -25.30 -2.13 20.46
N GLU A 272 -25.50 -2.12 19.13
CA GLU A 272 -26.60 -1.40 18.47
C GLU A 272 -27.95 -2.12 18.69
N PRO A 273 -28.94 -1.50 19.37
CA PRO A 273 -30.18 -2.17 19.73
C PRO A 273 -30.98 -2.72 18.54
N ARG A 274 -30.99 -2.00 17.41
CA ARG A 274 -31.70 -2.43 16.22
C ARG A 274 -31.02 -3.60 15.52
N MET A 275 -29.68 -3.63 15.53
CA MET A 275 -28.91 -4.78 15.03
C MET A 275 -29.22 -6.03 15.85
N ARG A 276 -29.26 -5.90 17.19
CA ARG A 276 -29.63 -7.00 18.08
C ARG A 276 -31.04 -7.53 17.78
N ALA A 277 -32.01 -6.63 17.60
CA ALA A 277 -33.39 -7.02 17.27
C ALA A 277 -33.51 -7.71 15.89
N ALA A 278 -32.73 -7.26 14.89
CA ALA A 278 -32.66 -7.90 13.58
C ALA A 278 -32.11 -9.34 13.70
N ALA A 279 -31.02 -9.51 14.44
CA ALA A 279 -30.42 -10.81 14.70
C ALA A 279 -31.35 -11.75 15.49
N GLU A 280 -32.06 -11.24 16.50
CA GLU A 280 -33.08 -12.01 17.24
C GLU A 280 -34.24 -12.46 16.36
N THR A 281 -34.68 -11.62 15.42
CA THR A 281 -35.73 -11.95 14.47
C THR A 281 -35.33 -13.12 13.58
N TRP A 282 -34.09 -13.12 13.06
CA TRP A 282 -33.56 -14.25 12.31
C TRP A 282 -33.37 -15.50 13.16
N ARG A 283 -32.84 -15.36 14.38
CA ARG A 283 -32.71 -16.47 15.32
C ARG A 283 -34.05 -17.15 15.61
N ALA A 284 -35.13 -16.37 15.77
CA ALA A 284 -36.47 -16.91 15.98
C ALA A 284 -37.03 -17.68 14.76
N ARG A 285 -36.53 -17.39 13.55
CA ARG A 285 -36.90 -18.11 12.31
C ARG A 285 -36.10 -19.39 12.08
N LEU A 286 -34.97 -19.56 12.78
CA LEU A 286 -34.08 -20.73 12.66
C LEU A 286 -34.43 -21.88 13.62
N VAL A 287 -35.28 -21.61 14.63
CA VAL A 287 -35.80 -22.58 15.60
C VAL A 287 -37.14 -23.12 15.13
#